data_AF-A0A942RU97-F1
#
_entry.id   AF-A0A942RU97-F1
#
_cell.length_a   1.000
_cell.length_b   1.000
_cell.length_c   1.000
_cell.angle_alpha   90.00
_cell.angle_beta   90.00
_cell.angle_gamma   90.00
#
_symmetry.space_group_name_H-M   'P 1'
#
loop_
_entity.id
_entity.type
_entity.pdbx_description
1 polymer ?
#
loop_
_entity_poly.entity_id
_entity_poly.type
_entity_poly.pdbx_seq_one_letter_code
_entity_poly.pdbx_strand_id
1 'polypeptide(L)'
;MADRKKLELELNKTLHLELLFDEPMVGQSRYGEYYLYAVKNETDTEYSFFAPAEVNEQIKSLHKGDRFEITKLAEQKGTKIVTSYNVKVEKKNLESPLNEINKNSNDNFYDLMLTSCKDAVKIQNELGGLMDAKSLAVTLFIARSKITPNGYN
;
A
#
# COMPACT_ATOMS: atom_id res chain seq x y z
N MET A 1 -28.70 -12.52 -6.78
CA MET A 1 -27.27 -12.46 -7.10
C MET A 1 -27.14 -12.10 -8.57
N ALA A 2 -26.56 -10.94 -8.90
CA ALA A 2 -26.35 -10.55 -10.29
C ALA A 2 -25.30 -11.48 -10.92
N ASP A 3 -25.58 -11.95 -12.13
CA ASP A 3 -24.74 -12.86 -12.92
C ASP A 3 -23.55 -12.07 -13.48
N ARG A 4 -22.47 -11.94 -12.68
CA ARG A 4 -21.26 -11.21 -13.06
C ARG A 4 -20.31 -12.11 -13.81
N LYS A 5 -19.80 -11.63 -14.94
CA LYS A 5 -18.79 -12.34 -15.72
C LYS A 5 -17.53 -12.56 -14.89
N LYS A 6 -16.93 -13.76 -14.99
CA LYS A 6 -15.64 -14.05 -14.35
C LYS A 6 -14.54 -13.18 -14.96
N LEU A 7 -13.70 -12.57 -14.11
CA LEU A 7 -12.50 -11.87 -14.53
C LEU A 7 -11.40 -12.89 -14.86
N GLU A 8 -10.84 -12.79 -16.07
CA GLU A 8 -9.68 -13.56 -16.50
C GLU A 8 -8.48 -12.60 -16.65
N LEU A 9 -7.37 -12.92 -15.99
CA LEU A 9 -6.15 -12.11 -16.04
C LEU A 9 -5.25 -12.57 -17.20
N GLU A 10 -5.01 -11.67 -18.15
CA GLU A 10 -4.06 -11.87 -19.24
C GLU A 10 -2.61 -11.75 -18.72
N LEU A 11 -1.70 -12.56 -19.29
CA LEU A 11 -0.29 -12.54 -18.90
C LEU A 11 0.36 -11.21 -19.27
N ASN A 12 1.15 -10.67 -18.34
CA ASN A 12 1.92 -9.44 -18.45
C ASN A 12 1.08 -8.19 -18.75
N LYS A 13 -0.22 -8.24 -18.45
CA LYS A 13 -1.13 -7.11 -18.57
C LYS A 13 -1.60 -6.66 -17.21
N THR A 14 -1.47 -5.37 -16.95
CA THR A 14 -1.98 -4.72 -15.74
C THR A 14 -3.45 -4.37 -15.91
N LEU A 15 -4.24 -4.62 -14.88
CA LEU A 15 -5.62 -4.17 -14.77
C LEU A 15 -5.79 -3.32 -13.51
N HIS A 16 -6.46 -2.18 -13.64
CA HIS A 16 -6.92 -1.37 -12.52
C HIS A 16 -8.33 -1.82 -12.14
N LEU A 17 -8.50 -2.18 -10.87
CA LEU A 17 -9.74 -2.72 -10.34
C LEU A 17 -10.16 -1.92 -9.10
N GLU A 18 -11.46 -1.73 -8.94
CA GLU A 18 -12.07 -1.15 -7.74
C GLU A 18 -12.97 -2.18 -7.06
N LEU A 19 -12.87 -2.30 -5.74
CA LEU A 19 -13.68 -3.23 -4.95
C LEU A 19 -15.12 -2.73 -4.81
N LEU A 20 -16.09 -3.61 -5.02
CA LEU A 20 -17.52 -3.29 -4.90
C LEU A 20 -18.11 -3.61 -3.52
N PHE A 21 -17.41 -4.42 -2.72
CA PHE A 21 -17.79 -4.82 -1.36
C PHE A 21 -16.55 -4.85 -0.46
N ASP A 22 -16.79 -4.75 0.85
CA ASP A 22 -15.72 -4.72 1.87
C ASP A 22 -15.09 -6.09 2.10
N GLU A 23 -15.89 -7.17 2.07
CA GLU A 23 -15.43 -8.52 2.35
C GLU A 23 -15.59 -9.43 1.11
N PRO A 24 -14.62 -10.31 0.84
CA PRO A 24 -14.79 -11.33 -0.19
C PRO A 24 -15.79 -12.40 0.25
N MET A 25 -16.43 -13.03 -0.74
CA MET A 25 -17.11 -14.30 -0.49
C MET A 25 -16.06 -15.41 -0.37
N VAL A 26 -15.95 -15.99 0.82
CA VAL A 26 -15.07 -17.13 1.09
C VAL A 26 -15.86 -18.42 0.93
N GLY A 27 -15.30 -19.39 0.21
CA GLY A 27 -15.92 -20.71 0.05
C GLY A 27 -14.88 -21.81 -0.10
N GLN A 28 -15.34 -23.05 -0.13
CA GLN A 28 -14.47 -24.24 -0.18
C GLN A 28 -14.65 -24.99 -1.50
N SER A 29 -13.53 -25.40 -2.09
CA SER A 29 -13.48 -26.24 -3.29
C SER A 29 -12.68 -27.52 -3.03
N ARG A 30 -12.64 -28.42 -4.00
CA ARG A 30 -11.78 -29.62 -3.96
C ARG A 30 -10.28 -29.31 -3.85
N TYR A 31 -9.89 -28.08 -4.17
CA TYR A 31 -8.49 -27.61 -4.16
C TYR A 31 -8.20 -26.70 -2.96
N GLY A 32 -9.17 -26.54 -2.05
CA GLY A 32 -9.06 -25.67 -0.87
C GLY A 32 -9.97 -24.45 -0.96
N GLU A 33 -9.71 -23.50 -0.07
CA GLU A 33 -10.45 -22.25 0.07
C GLU A 33 -10.29 -21.35 -1.15
N TYR A 34 -11.37 -20.69 -1.56
CA TYR A 34 -11.35 -19.67 -2.60
C TYR A 34 -11.92 -18.35 -2.07
N TYR A 35 -11.38 -17.26 -2.61
CA TYR A 35 -11.77 -15.89 -2.29
C TYR A 35 -12.37 -15.23 -3.52
N LEU A 36 -13.66 -14.90 -3.46
CA LEU A 36 -14.39 -14.29 -4.55
C LEU A 36 -14.70 -12.83 -4.24
N TYR A 37 -14.08 -11.94 -5.01
CA TYR A 37 -14.30 -10.50 -4.95
C TYR A 37 -15.20 -10.05 -6.09
N ALA A 38 -16.11 -9.11 -5.83
CA ALA A 38 -16.75 -8.36 -6.89
C ALA A 38 -15.95 -7.08 -7.13
N VAL A 39 -15.48 -6.91 -8.36
CA VAL A 39 -14.64 -5.78 -8.76
C VAL A 39 -15.27 -5.10 -9.97
N LYS A 40 -14.96 -3.83 -10.18
CA LYS A 40 -15.20 -3.15 -11.46
C LYS A 40 -13.89 -2.69 -12.06
N ASN A 41 -13.83 -2.67 -13.38
CA ASN A 41 -12.70 -2.11 -14.11
C ASN A 41 -12.89 -0.60 -14.38
N GLU A 42 -11.93 0.02 -15.06
CA GLU A 42 -11.98 1.44 -15.43
C GLU A 42 -13.15 1.81 -16.36
N THR A 43 -13.70 0.82 -17.09
CA THR A 43 -14.88 1.01 -17.96
C THR A 43 -16.20 0.76 -17.22
N ASP A 44 -16.19 0.78 -15.89
CA ASP A 44 -17.36 0.56 -15.01
C ASP A 44 -18.06 -0.80 -15.23
N THR A 45 -17.35 -1.77 -15.80
CA THR A 45 -17.85 -3.12 -16.02
C THR A 45 -17.54 -3.99 -14.80
N GLU A 46 -18.59 -4.60 -14.22
CA GLU A 46 -18.45 -5.47 -13.05
C GLU A 46 -18.03 -6.89 -13.41
N TYR A 47 -17.13 -7.45 -12.60
CA TYR A 47 -16.63 -8.81 -12.73
C TYR A 47 -16.58 -9.55 -11.38
N SER A 48 -16.63 -10.86 -11.49
CA SER A 48 -16.33 -11.82 -10.42
C SER A 48 -14.85 -12.20 -10.48
N PHE A 49 -14.06 -11.76 -9.51
CA PHE A 49 -12.63 -12.04 -9.43
C PHE A 49 -12.33 -13.13 -8.38
N PHE A 50 -11.84 -14.28 -8.85
CA PHE A 50 -11.34 -15.35 -8.00
C PHE A 50 -9.87 -15.08 -7.67
N ALA A 51 -9.63 -14.47 -6.50
CA ALA A 51 -8.30 -14.10 -6.07
C ALA A 51 -7.51 -15.34 -5.59
N PRO A 52 -6.30 -15.58 -6.11
CA PRO A 52 -5.36 -16.50 -5.48
C PRO A 52 -5.06 -16.09 -4.03
N ALA A 53 -4.70 -17.03 -3.17
CA ALA A 53 -4.42 -16.76 -1.76
C ALA A 53 -3.37 -15.64 -1.55
N GLU A 54 -2.32 -15.61 -2.35
CA GLU A 54 -1.27 -14.58 -2.30
C GLU A 54 -1.78 -13.17 -2.67
N VAL A 55 -2.80 -13.08 -3.52
CA VAL A 55 -3.45 -11.82 -3.88
C VAL A 55 -4.43 -11.42 -2.78
N ASN A 56 -5.22 -12.36 -2.27
CA ASN A 56 -6.15 -12.15 -1.14
C ASN A 56 -5.43 -11.55 0.06
N GLU A 57 -4.27 -12.09 0.45
CA GLU A 57 -3.49 -11.55 1.57
C GLU A 57 -3.09 -10.08 1.40
N GLN A 58 -2.90 -9.61 0.16
CA GLN A 58 -2.55 -8.23 -0.15
C GLN A 58 -3.76 -7.29 -0.22
N ILE A 59 -4.94 -7.80 -0.62
CA ILE A 59 -6.13 -6.96 -0.84
C ILE A 59 -7.23 -7.12 0.23
N LYS A 60 -7.13 -8.09 1.13
CA LYS A 60 -8.15 -8.33 2.19
C LYS A 60 -8.33 -7.18 3.17
N SER A 61 -7.36 -6.28 3.27
CA SER A 61 -7.43 -5.08 4.11
C SER A 61 -8.11 -3.89 3.42
N LEU A 62 -8.48 -4.04 2.15
CA LEU A 62 -9.10 -2.97 1.38
C LEU A 62 -10.61 -2.99 1.57
N HIS A 63 -11.20 -1.79 1.52
CA HIS A 63 -12.63 -1.61 1.67
C HIS A 63 -13.30 -1.35 0.33
N LYS A 64 -14.64 -1.35 0.34
CA LYS A 64 -15.44 -0.98 -0.81
C LYS A 64 -15.03 0.40 -1.33
N GLY A 65 -14.77 0.47 -2.63
CA GLY A 65 -14.35 1.69 -3.33
C GLY A 65 -12.84 1.92 -3.35
N ASP A 66 -12.05 1.09 -2.66
CA ASP A 66 -10.59 1.11 -2.80
C ASP A 66 -10.17 0.50 -4.13
N ARG A 67 -9.05 1.01 -4.64
CA ARG A 67 -8.50 0.66 -5.94
C ARG A 67 -7.17 -0.06 -5.79
N PHE A 68 -6.94 -1.00 -6.69
CA PHE A 68 -5.68 -1.69 -6.79
C PHE A 68 -5.38 -2.06 -8.25
N GLU A 69 -4.10 -2.12 -8.55
CA GLU A 69 -3.57 -2.68 -9.79
C GLU A 69 -3.21 -4.14 -9.56
N ILE A 70 -3.49 -4.98 -10.54
CA ILE A 70 -3.03 -6.36 -10.58
C ILE A 70 -2.42 -6.70 -11.93
N THR A 71 -1.25 -7.32 -11.90
CA THR A 71 -0.56 -7.85 -13.07
C THR A 71 -0.23 -9.31 -12.84
N LYS A 72 -0.66 -10.18 -13.76
CA LYS A 72 -0.27 -11.59 -13.76
C LYS A 72 1.02 -11.75 -14.55
N LEU A 73 2.14 -11.96 -13.86
CA LEU A 73 3.46 -12.10 -14.46
C LEU A 73 3.76 -13.58 -14.76
N ALA A 74 4.44 -13.81 -15.88
CA ALA A 74 5.04 -15.10 -16.18
C ALA A 74 6.57 -14.98 -16.09
N GLU A 75 7.16 -15.61 -15.08
CA GLU A 75 8.61 -15.67 -14.89
C GLU A 75 9.15 -17.01 -15.36
N GLN A 76 10.15 -16.99 -16.25
CA GLN A 76 10.86 -18.20 -16.63
C GLN A 76 12.04 -18.44 -15.68
N LYS A 77 11.91 -19.43 -14.79
CA LYS A 77 12.99 -19.91 -13.92
C LYS A 77 13.58 -21.18 -14.53
N GLY A 78 14.58 -21.00 -15.39
CA GLY A 78 15.21 -22.08 -16.16
C GLY A 78 14.24 -22.66 -17.21
N THR A 79 13.87 -23.94 -17.06
CA THR A 79 12.90 -24.62 -17.95
C THR A 79 11.44 -24.47 -17.48
N LYS A 80 11.21 -23.96 -16.26
CA LYS A 80 9.86 -23.84 -15.69
C LYS A 80 9.34 -22.41 -15.82
N ILE A 81 8.08 -22.27 -16.25
CA ILE A 81 7.34 -21.00 -16.22
C ILE A 81 6.58 -20.96 -14.89
N VAL A 82 6.91 -19.98 -14.05
CA VAL A 82 6.24 -19.71 -12.78
C VAL A 82 5.33 -18.51 -12.98
N THR A 83 4.07 -18.63 -12.56
CA THR A 83 3.14 -17.50 -12.53
C THR A 83 3.31 -16.79 -11.20
N SER A 84 3.51 -15.47 -11.23
CA SER A 84 3.51 -14.60 -10.05
C SER A 84 2.50 -13.48 -10.24
N TYR A 85 2.06 -12.85 -9.15
CA TYR A 85 1.12 -11.75 -9.19
C TYR A 85 1.76 -10.51 -8.57
N ASN A 86 1.80 -9.42 -9.32
CA ASN A 86 2.16 -8.12 -8.78
C ASN A 86 0.88 -7.35 -8.47
N VAL A 87 0.68 -7.01 -7.20
CA VAL A 87 -0.47 -6.22 -6.75
C VAL A 87 0.05 -4.90 -6.21
N LYS A 88 -0.56 -3.79 -6.62
CA LYS A 88 -0.27 -2.46 -6.07
C LYS A 88 -1.55 -1.85 -5.57
N VAL A 89 -1.60 -1.52 -4.29
CA VAL A 89 -2.77 -0.90 -3.67
C VAL A 89 -2.64 0.61 -3.79
N GLU A 90 -3.65 1.27 -4.36
CA GLU A 90 -3.76 2.72 -4.30
C GLU A 90 -4.39 3.11 -2.94
N LYS A 91 -3.56 3.17 -1.88
CA LYS A 91 -4.06 3.62 -0.58
C LYS A 91 -4.46 5.09 -0.67
N LYS A 92 -5.77 5.38 -0.58
CA LYS A 92 -6.22 6.71 -0.14
C LYS A 92 -5.67 6.93 1.27
N ASN A 93 -4.84 7.96 1.43
CA ASN A 93 -4.23 8.35 2.71
C ASN A 93 -5.27 8.39 3.84
N LEU A 94 -5.35 7.32 4.63
CA LEU A 94 -5.92 7.28 5.97
C LEU A 94 -4.98 6.42 6.84
N GLU A 95 -4.03 7.13 7.44
CA GLU A 95 -3.40 6.89 8.75
C GLU A 95 -3.24 5.45 9.27
N SER A 96 -2.04 4.87 9.04
CA SER A 96 -1.25 3.95 9.92
C SER A 96 -1.78 2.50 10.18
N PRO A 97 -0.96 1.50 10.61
CA PRO A 97 0.41 1.57 11.14
C PRO A 97 1.48 0.68 10.45
N LEU A 98 2.71 1.18 10.53
CA LEU A 98 4.00 0.48 10.66
C LEU A 98 4.10 -0.97 10.17
N ASN A 99 4.68 -1.13 8.98
CA ASN A 99 5.94 -1.86 8.78
C ASN A 99 6.25 -1.79 7.29
N GLU A 100 7.39 -1.22 6.92
CA GLU A 100 8.26 -1.87 5.94
C GLU A 100 9.63 -1.20 5.89
N ILE A 101 10.58 -2.02 6.31
CA ILE A 101 12.00 -1.94 6.03
C ILE A 101 12.15 -2.05 4.52
N ASN A 102 12.42 -0.94 3.84
CA ASN A 102 13.22 -0.85 2.62
C ASN A 102 13.23 0.59 2.10
N LYS A 103 14.07 1.44 2.69
CA LYS A 103 14.34 2.77 2.15
C LYS A 103 15.64 2.77 1.35
N ASN A 104 15.48 2.48 0.07
CA ASN A 104 16.42 2.88 -0.96
C ASN A 104 16.44 4.42 -1.04
N SER A 105 17.46 5.00 -0.39
CA SER A 105 18.31 6.13 -0.83
C SER A 105 17.76 7.24 -1.73
N ASN A 106 16.50 7.68 -1.61
CA ASN A 106 16.07 8.97 -2.12
C ASN A 106 15.15 9.69 -1.10
N ASP A 107 15.65 10.83 -0.63
CA ASP A 107 15.01 11.90 0.14
C ASP A 107 14.32 11.54 1.47
N ASN A 108 15.15 11.16 2.45
CA ASN A 108 14.77 11.14 3.86
C ASN A 108 14.43 12.52 4.46
N PHE A 109 14.56 13.62 3.70
CA PHE A 109 14.27 14.96 4.21
C PHE A 109 12.80 15.18 4.54
N TYR A 110 11.88 14.58 3.78
CA TYR A 110 10.45 14.71 4.06
C TYR A 110 10.09 14.08 5.41
N ASP A 111 10.53 12.85 5.65
CA ASP A 111 10.27 12.15 6.92
C ASP A 111 10.99 12.79 8.10
N LEU A 112 12.22 13.28 7.88
CA LEU A 112 12.97 14.03 8.87
C LEU A 112 12.24 15.32 9.27
N MET A 113 11.68 16.03 8.29
CA MET A 113 10.89 17.25 8.53
C MET A 113 9.59 16.92 9.25
N LEU A 114 8.86 15.90 8.81
CA LEU A 114 7.63 15.45 9.44
C LEU A 114 7.84 15.09 10.91
N THR A 115 8.91 14.35 11.22
CA THR A 115 9.27 14.00 12.59
C THR A 115 9.62 15.24 13.42
N SER A 116 10.36 16.19 12.83
CA SER A 116 10.73 17.45 13.50
C SER A 116 9.53 18.33 13.81
N CYS A 117 8.53 18.36 12.92
CA CYS A 117 7.26 19.05 13.17
C CYS A 117 6.47 18.42 14.31
N LYS A 118 6.38 17.08 14.35
CA LYS A 118 5.65 16.36 15.42
C LYS A 118 6.26 16.64 16.79
N ASP A 119 7.57 16.59 16.89
CA ASP A 119 8.28 16.83 18.16
C ASP A 119 8.19 18.29 18.60
N ALA A 120 8.23 19.23 17.65
CA ALA A 120 8.06 20.65 17.96
C ALA A 120 6.70 20.96 18.58
N VAL A 121 5.61 20.37 18.04
CA VAL A 121 4.26 20.52 18.60
C VAL A 121 4.17 19.89 19.98
N LYS A 122 4.82 18.73 20.18
CA LYS A 122 4.85 18.07 21.50
C LYS A 122 5.56 18.93 22.54
N ILE A 123 6.73 19.48 22.21
CA ILE A 123 7.50 20.38 23.10
C ILE A 123 6.70 21.65 23.39
N GLN A 124 6.05 22.23 22.38
CA GLN A 124 5.21 23.41 22.56
C GLN A 124 4.08 23.12 23.56
N ASN A 125 3.43 21.96 23.47
CA ASN A 125 2.37 21.57 24.39
C ASN A 125 2.88 21.33 25.81
N GLU A 126 4.05 20.70 25.96
CA GLU A 126 4.69 20.49 27.27
C GLU A 126 5.12 21.80 27.95
N LEU A 127 5.51 22.80 27.17
CA LEU A 127 5.92 24.13 27.64
C LEU A 127 4.76 25.15 27.70
N GLY A 128 3.51 24.69 27.58
CA GLY A 128 2.33 25.53 27.72
C GLY A 128 2.19 26.62 26.63
N GLY A 129 2.71 26.38 25.42
CA GLY A 129 2.56 27.31 24.29
C GLY A 129 3.49 28.52 24.29
N LEU A 130 4.46 28.58 25.21
CA LEU A 130 5.40 29.72 25.34
C LEU A 130 6.40 29.82 24.18
N MET A 131 6.58 28.76 23.41
CA MET A 131 7.50 28.72 22.27
C MET A 131 6.76 28.51 20.95
N ASP A 132 7.30 29.10 19.88
CA ASP A 132 6.79 28.93 18.52
C ASP A 132 7.20 27.57 17.93
N ALA A 133 6.20 26.75 17.57
CA ALA A 133 6.43 25.43 17.00
C ALA A 133 7.18 25.46 15.65
N LYS A 134 7.04 26.53 14.85
CA LYS A 134 7.76 26.61 13.56
C LYS A 134 9.26 26.73 13.79
N SER A 135 9.66 27.63 14.69
CA SER A 135 11.06 27.83 15.07
C SER A 135 11.67 26.55 15.66
N LEU A 136 10.94 25.87 16.55
CA LEU A 136 11.35 24.58 17.12
C LEU A 136 11.53 23.49 16.04
N ALA A 137 10.60 23.37 15.11
CA ALA A 137 10.65 22.37 14.04
C ALA A 137 11.88 22.59 13.13
N VAL A 138 12.17 23.83 12.77
CA VAL A 138 13.35 24.19 11.95
C VAL A 138 14.65 23.89 12.70
N THR A 139 14.74 24.23 13.98
CA THR A 139 15.93 23.93 14.81
C THR A 139 16.16 22.41 14.92
N LEU A 140 15.11 21.63 15.17
CA LEU A 140 15.19 20.17 15.25
C LEU A 140 15.58 19.55 13.91
N PHE A 141 15.02 20.03 12.81
CA PHE A 141 15.34 19.56 11.47
C PHE A 141 16.82 19.81 11.12
N ILE A 142 17.34 21.00 11.41
CA ILE A 142 18.77 21.33 11.19
C ILE A 142 19.68 20.47 12.05
N ALA A 143 19.33 20.28 13.34
CA ALA A 143 20.10 19.42 14.24
C ALA A 143 20.17 17.97 13.73
N ARG A 144 19.03 17.44 13.25
CA ARG A 144 18.92 16.06 12.77
C ARG A 144 19.57 15.84 11.41
N SER A 145 19.46 16.81 10.49
CA SER A 145 20.05 16.71 9.15
C SER A 145 21.58 16.79 9.17
N LYS A 146 22.17 17.44 10.17
CA LYS A 146 23.63 17.50 10.37
C LYS A 146 24.25 16.20 10.93
N ILE A 147 23.46 15.30 11.52
CA ILE A 147 23.95 14.08 12.19
C ILE A 147 24.06 12.87 11.23
N THR A 148 23.70 13.03 9.95
CA THR A 148 23.94 11.99 8.94
C THR A 148 25.45 11.89 8.65
N PRO A 149 26.14 10.79 9.00
CA PRO A 149 27.60 10.72 9.02
C PRO A 149 28.13 10.42 7.61
N ASN A 150 28.72 11.42 6.97
CA ASN A 150 29.74 11.23 5.95
C ASN A 150 30.74 12.39 6.00
N GLY A 151 31.26 12.66 7.20
CA GLY A 151 32.31 13.65 7.40
C GLY A 151 33.15 13.27 8.61
N TYR A 152 34.39 12.86 8.35
CA TYR A 152 35.47 12.83 9.32
C TYR A 152 35.59 14.19 10.05
N ASN A 153 35.48 14.17 11.37
CA ASN A 153 36.53 14.55 12.33
C ASN A 153 36.04 14.25 13.75
#